data_AF-A0A0R1W336-F1
#
_entry.id   AF-A0A0R1W336-F1
#
_cell.length_a   1.000
_cell.length_b   1.000
_cell.length_c   1.000
_cell.angle_alpha   90.00
_cell.angle_beta   90.00
_cell.angle_gamma   90.00
#
_symmetry.space_group_name_H-M   'P 1'
#
loop_
_entity.id
_entity.type
_entity.pdbx_description
1 polymer ?
#
loop_
_entity_poly.entity_id
_entity_poly.type
_entity_poly.pdbx_seq_one_letter_code
_entity_poly.pdbx_strand_id
1 'polypeptide(L)'
;MFIFVGCAGGGTSSMFCQRIAQAINETDPNLRAAFADVQTVLGDPTTAIGKCDLMFAYGSIDAVRAYSAFDFGQLFDVIMVAPQVRYLTGKKQEIMVRFPTVVEDIPSKVFGTMDGRKAFAELRGELINLDWRRGYQSSSQQSGKYGDKDVEILVINADHRNRQLTTLFEQWRQDQGIRVLRESYTLEGLYRFEPHEDFEFRWLFGAVQQLVPADFVRISRRIDGLIVFSDRPADALPKLRQQFRQAGVLTTAIDARLLMRHGDLKQLDEQLMAFCQDVAYHTEATLGQVQLPPAPVKRKQKKRTLLGFMTYNG
;
A
#
# COMPACT_ATOMS: atom_id res chain seq x y z
N MET A 1 14.93 13.81 2.60
CA MET A 1 13.59 14.00 3.16
C MET A 1 12.56 14.01 2.04
N PHE A 2 11.47 13.26 2.18
CA PHE A 2 10.33 13.24 1.28
C PHE A 2 9.14 13.98 1.91
N ILE A 3 8.63 14.98 1.19
CA ILE A 3 7.55 15.87 1.64
C ILE A 3 6.41 15.75 0.64
N PHE A 4 5.23 15.34 1.10
CA PHE A 4 4.02 15.37 0.28
C PHE A 4 3.22 16.64 0.55
N VAL A 5 2.85 17.38 -0.49
CA VAL A 5 2.03 18.58 -0.42
C VAL A 5 0.67 18.29 -1.08
N GLY A 6 -0.36 18.18 -0.26
CA GLY A 6 -1.72 17.84 -0.69
C GLY A 6 -2.65 19.05 -0.78
N CYS A 7 -3.23 19.30 -1.95
CA CYS A 7 -4.35 20.26 -2.11
C CYS A 7 -5.60 19.57 -2.65
N ALA A 8 -6.66 20.30 -3.04
CA ALA A 8 -7.88 19.67 -3.54
C ALA A 8 -7.64 18.81 -4.81
N GLY A 9 -6.97 19.38 -5.82
CA GLY A 9 -6.80 18.75 -7.15
C GLY A 9 -5.36 18.55 -7.61
N GLY A 10 -4.35 18.86 -6.79
CA GLY A 10 -2.93 18.75 -7.15
C GLY A 10 -2.33 19.94 -7.91
N GLY A 11 -3.14 20.75 -8.60
CA GLY A 11 -2.63 21.88 -9.41
C GLY A 11 -2.02 23.03 -8.59
N THR A 12 -2.64 23.41 -7.47
CA THR A 12 -2.09 24.49 -6.63
C THR A 12 -0.84 24.03 -5.87
N SER A 13 -0.84 22.78 -5.41
CA SER A 13 0.33 22.17 -4.77
C SER A 13 1.50 22.00 -5.75
N SER A 14 1.25 21.72 -7.04
CA SER A 14 2.34 21.59 -8.02
C SER A 14 3.09 22.91 -8.21
N MET A 15 2.36 24.03 -8.34
CA MET A 15 2.97 25.35 -8.44
C MET A 15 3.75 25.71 -7.18
N PHE A 16 3.19 25.41 -6.00
CA PHE A 16 3.88 25.62 -4.73
C PHE A 16 5.20 24.83 -4.64
N CYS A 17 5.15 23.52 -4.93
CA CYS A 17 6.32 22.63 -4.91
C CYS A 17 7.38 23.05 -5.93
N GLN A 18 6.97 23.45 -7.15
CA GLN A 18 7.89 23.93 -8.16
C GLN A 18 8.63 25.19 -7.68
N ARG A 19 7.89 26.18 -7.16
CA ARG A 19 8.48 27.46 -6.74
C ARG A 19 9.39 27.33 -5.53
N ILE A 20 9.02 26.50 -4.54
CA ILE A 20 9.88 26.28 -3.37
C ILE A 20 11.15 25.49 -3.75
N ALA A 21 11.04 24.46 -4.59
CA ALA A 21 12.20 23.69 -5.04
C ALA A 21 13.17 24.56 -5.86
N GLN A 22 12.65 25.39 -6.76
CA GLN A 22 13.45 26.37 -7.49
C GLN A 22 14.14 27.36 -6.55
N ALA A 23 13.40 27.93 -5.60
CA ALA A 23 13.96 28.87 -4.63
C ALA A 23 15.09 28.24 -3.78
N ILE A 24 14.92 27.00 -3.32
CA ILE A 24 15.96 26.27 -2.57
C ILE A 24 17.22 26.15 -3.43
N ASN A 25 17.07 25.64 -4.65
CA ASN A 25 18.20 25.43 -5.56
C ASN A 25 18.91 26.72 -5.99
N GLU A 26 18.21 27.86 -5.96
CA GLU A 26 18.78 29.19 -6.27
C GLU A 26 19.44 29.87 -5.07
N THR A 27 18.97 29.60 -3.85
CA THR A 27 19.31 30.42 -2.67
C THR A 27 20.13 29.70 -1.61
N ASP A 28 20.10 28.37 -1.55
CA ASP A 28 20.86 27.59 -0.59
C ASP A 28 21.89 26.69 -1.30
N PRO A 29 23.20 26.96 -1.16
CA PRO A 29 24.24 26.18 -1.83
C PRO A 29 24.41 24.77 -1.24
N ASN A 30 23.88 24.51 -0.04
CA ASN A 30 24.05 23.25 0.68
C ASN A 30 22.84 22.32 0.57
N LEU A 31 21.77 22.75 -0.09
CA LEU A 31 20.53 22.00 -0.24
C LEU A 31 20.13 21.90 -1.70
N ARG A 32 19.73 20.70 -2.11
CA ARG A 32 19.10 20.45 -3.41
C ARG A 32 17.70 19.91 -3.23
N ALA A 33 16.77 20.48 -3.99
CA ALA A 33 15.37 20.08 -3.98
C ALA A 33 14.92 19.62 -5.38
N ALA A 34 14.19 18.51 -5.41
CA ALA A 34 13.44 18.04 -6.56
C ALA A 34 11.94 18.13 -6.26
N PHE A 35 11.13 18.11 -7.32
CA PHE A 35 9.68 18.04 -7.21
C PHE A 35 9.09 17.16 -8.32
N ALA A 36 8.03 16.44 -8.01
CA ALA A 36 7.31 15.57 -8.95
C ALA A 36 5.88 15.31 -8.45
N ASP A 37 5.02 14.75 -9.31
CA ASP A 37 3.71 14.29 -8.86
C ASP A 37 3.85 13.03 -7.97
N VAL A 38 2.90 12.85 -7.07
CA VAL A 38 2.94 11.76 -6.08
C VAL A 38 2.94 10.36 -6.69
N GLN A 39 2.36 10.16 -7.88
CA GLN A 39 2.36 8.83 -8.52
C GLN A 39 3.73 8.50 -9.09
N THR A 40 4.43 9.48 -9.66
CA THR A 40 5.83 9.33 -10.09
C THR A 40 6.73 8.99 -8.90
N VAL A 41 6.58 9.72 -7.79
CA VAL A 41 7.40 9.52 -6.59
C VAL A 41 7.15 8.17 -5.94
N LEU A 42 5.88 7.74 -5.81
CA LEU A 42 5.53 6.42 -5.27
C LEU A 42 5.96 5.26 -6.19
N GLY A 43 6.07 5.50 -7.51
CA GLY A 43 6.46 4.49 -8.48
C GLY A 43 7.95 4.17 -8.50
N ASP A 44 8.81 5.19 -8.34
CA ASP A 44 10.26 5.03 -8.26
C ASP A 44 10.89 6.15 -7.41
N PRO A 45 10.87 6.03 -6.08
CA PRO A 45 11.32 7.09 -5.18
C PRO A 45 12.80 7.45 -5.36
N THR A 46 13.64 6.44 -5.60
CA THR A 46 15.09 6.59 -5.75
C THR A 46 15.43 7.39 -6.99
N THR A 47 14.80 7.08 -8.13
CA THR A 47 14.99 7.87 -9.36
C THR A 47 14.36 9.24 -9.24
N ALA A 48 13.19 9.36 -8.58
CA ALA A 48 12.51 10.64 -8.43
C ALA A 48 13.35 11.66 -7.65
N ILE A 49 13.93 11.27 -6.50
CA ILE A 49 14.77 12.17 -5.70
C ILE A 49 16.17 12.36 -6.30
N GLY A 50 16.71 11.31 -6.94
CA GLY A 50 18.03 11.35 -7.57
C GLY A 50 19.13 11.70 -6.56
N LYS A 51 19.83 12.81 -6.81
CA LYS A 51 20.91 13.33 -5.95
C LYS A 51 20.47 14.53 -5.09
N CYS A 52 19.17 14.73 -4.91
CA CYS A 52 18.62 15.83 -4.13
C CYS A 52 18.43 15.42 -2.67
N ASP A 53 18.48 16.40 -1.77
CA ASP A 53 18.27 16.20 -0.33
C ASP A 53 16.77 16.21 0.01
N LEU A 54 16.00 17.02 -0.72
CA LEU A 54 14.56 17.23 -0.51
C LEU A 54 13.77 16.81 -1.75
N MET A 55 12.71 16.02 -1.55
CA MET A 55 11.72 15.69 -2.57
C MET A 55 10.36 16.27 -2.19
N PHE A 56 9.86 17.21 -2.98
CA PHE A 56 8.50 17.75 -2.88
C PHE A 56 7.56 17.02 -3.83
N ALA A 57 6.82 16.03 -3.32
CA ALA A 57 5.76 15.38 -4.06
C ALA A 57 4.46 16.21 -3.97
N TYR A 58 3.78 16.45 -5.08
CA TYR A 58 2.48 17.14 -5.08
C TYR A 58 1.33 16.23 -5.50
N GLY A 59 0.12 16.54 -5.03
CA GLY A 59 -1.08 15.82 -5.47
C GLY A 59 -2.36 16.27 -4.78
N SER A 60 -3.45 15.55 -5.06
CA SER A 60 -4.67 15.70 -4.28
C SER A 60 -4.43 15.14 -2.87
N ILE A 61 -4.91 15.83 -1.83
CA ILE A 61 -4.88 15.34 -0.44
C ILE A 61 -5.65 14.03 -0.29
N ASP A 62 -6.56 13.73 -1.22
CA ASP A 62 -7.25 12.44 -1.31
C ASP A 62 -6.37 11.32 -1.84
N ALA A 63 -5.11 11.58 -2.21
CA ALA A 63 -4.11 10.55 -2.40
C ALA A 63 -3.71 9.89 -1.07
N VAL A 64 -3.87 10.59 0.07
CA VAL A 64 -3.68 10.05 1.42
C VAL A 64 -5.00 9.42 1.86
N ARG A 65 -5.11 8.10 1.74
CA ARG A 65 -6.26 7.32 2.19
C ARG A 65 -5.75 6.16 3.03
N ALA A 66 -6.66 5.51 3.76
CA ALA A 66 -6.34 4.27 4.47
C ALA A 66 -5.58 3.27 3.56
N TYR A 67 -5.98 3.16 2.28
CA TYR A 67 -5.33 2.24 1.34
C TYR A 67 -3.93 2.61 0.89
N SER A 68 -3.53 3.87 1.02
CA SER A 68 -2.20 4.35 0.65
C SER A 68 -1.37 4.72 1.87
N ALA A 69 -1.93 4.63 3.08
CA ALA A 69 -1.29 5.04 4.33
C ALA A 69 0.06 4.33 4.55
N PHE A 70 0.17 3.05 4.19
CA PHE A 70 1.44 2.33 4.27
C PHE A 70 2.48 2.91 3.32
N ASP A 71 2.14 3.11 2.05
CA ASP A 71 3.09 3.63 1.06
C ASP A 71 3.54 5.04 1.43
N PHE A 72 2.60 5.86 1.91
CA PHE A 72 2.91 7.19 2.42
C PHE A 72 3.73 7.14 3.70
N GLY A 73 3.39 6.23 4.60
CA GLY A 73 4.00 6.04 5.91
C GLY A 73 5.45 5.55 5.85
N GLN A 74 5.76 4.78 4.81
CA GLN A 74 7.11 4.28 4.56
C GLN A 74 7.98 5.29 3.80
N LEU A 75 7.37 6.08 2.90
CA LEU A 75 8.12 6.96 2.01
C LEU A 75 8.22 8.41 2.50
N PHE A 76 7.10 9.01 2.88
CA PHE A 76 7.05 10.42 3.22
C PHE A 76 7.36 10.64 4.69
N ASP A 77 8.27 11.58 4.95
CA ASP A 77 8.55 12.04 6.30
C ASP A 77 7.43 12.97 6.79
N VAL A 78 6.87 13.77 5.87
CA VAL A 78 5.85 14.78 6.16
C VAL A 78 4.76 14.80 5.09
N ILE A 79 3.52 14.93 5.53
CA ILE A 79 2.36 15.29 4.73
C ILE A 79 1.92 16.71 5.14
N MET A 80 2.09 17.65 4.22
CA MET A 80 1.67 19.04 4.38
C MET A 80 0.32 19.27 3.69
N VAL A 81 -0.67 19.72 4.45
CA VAL A 81 -2.05 19.92 3.99
C VAL A 81 -2.28 21.38 3.61
N ALA A 82 -2.71 21.63 2.37
CA ALA A 82 -2.96 22.98 1.89
C ALA A 82 -4.18 23.62 2.60
N PRO A 83 -4.21 24.95 2.81
CA PRO A 83 -5.27 25.64 3.54
C PRO A 83 -6.68 25.37 3.04
N GLN A 84 -6.85 25.18 1.72
CA GLN A 84 -8.14 24.92 1.07
C GLN A 84 -8.79 23.61 1.53
N VAL A 85 -7.99 22.68 2.06
CA VAL A 85 -8.42 21.34 2.48
C VAL A 85 -8.02 21.03 3.93
N ARG A 86 -7.67 22.06 4.71
CA ARG A 86 -7.30 21.96 6.14
C ARG A 86 -8.32 21.20 6.99
N TYR A 87 -9.61 21.27 6.65
CA TYR A 87 -10.65 20.53 7.36
C TYR A 87 -10.46 19.00 7.30
N LEU A 88 -9.61 18.49 6.40
CA LEU A 88 -9.26 17.07 6.30
C LEU A 88 -8.06 16.67 7.16
N THR A 89 -7.32 17.61 7.76
CA THR A 89 -6.05 17.33 8.46
C THR A 89 -6.22 16.33 9.59
N GLY A 90 -7.22 16.50 10.46
CA GLY A 90 -7.50 15.55 11.55
C GLY A 90 -7.76 14.13 11.03
N LYS A 91 -8.56 14.00 9.97
CA LYS A 91 -8.82 12.70 9.32
C LYS A 91 -7.55 12.08 8.72
N LYS A 92 -6.62 12.90 8.19
CA LYS A 92 -5.34 12.39 7.68
C LYS A 92 -4.40 12.00 8.81
N GLN A 93 -4.41 12.71 9.93
CA GLN A 93 -3.68 12.32 11.14
C GLN A 93 -4.15 10.97 11.69
N GLU A 94 -5.46 10.73 11.74
CA GLU A 94 -6.03 9.42 12.11
C GLU A 94 -5.54 8.29 11.21
N ILE A 95 -5.54 8.52 9.88
CA ILE A 95 -5.03 7.54 8.90
C ILE A 95 -3.54 7.25 9.11
N MET A 96 -2.75 8.24 9.51
CA MET A 96 -1.29 8.14 9.63
C MET A 96 -0.81 7.81 11.05
N VAL A 97 -1.70 7.64 12.03
CA VAL A 97 -1.37 7.51 13.46
C VAL A 97 -0.36 6.38 13.78
N ARG A 98 -0.36 5.33 12.96
CA ARG A 98 0.54 4.16 13.10
C ARG A 98 1.87 4.30 12.35
N PHE A 99 2.14 5.46 11.76
CA PHE A 99 3.35 5.72 10.99
C PHE A 99 4.08 6.93 11.56
N PRO A 100 5.42 6.98 11.44
CA PRO A 100 6.21 8.12 11.89
C PRO A 100 6.05 9.36 11.00
N THR A 101 5.23 9.28 9.94
CA THR A 101 4.95 10.40 9.05
C THR A 101 4.15 11.46 9.77
N VAL A 102 4.68 12.68 9.80
CA VAL A 102 4.01 13.82 10.42
C VAL A 102 2.98 14.41 9.45
N VAL A 103 1.79 14.74 9.93
CA VAL A 103 0.72 15.36 9.13
C VAL A 103 0.38 16.73 9.71
N GLU A 104 0.61 17.81 8.96
CA GLU A 104 0.49 19.19 9.44
C GLU A 104 -0.08 20.14 8.38
N ASP A 105 -0.68 21.24 8.84
CA ASP A 105 -1.20 22.29 7.96
C ASP A 105 -0.08 23.18 7.41
N ILE A 106 -0.18 23.58 6.14
CA ILE A 106 0.65 24.65 5.59
C ILE A 106 0.06 25.99 6.06
N PRO A 107 0.87 26.90 6.62
CA PRO A 107 0.39 28.24 6.96
C PRO A 107 -0.21 28.96 5.73
N SER A 108 -1.39 29.55 5.88
CA SER A 108 -2.10 30.16 4.75
C SER A 108 -1.31 31.28 4.06
N LYS A 109 -0.48 32.01 4.80
CA LYS A 109 0.38 33.08 4.26
C LYS A 109 1.49 32.52 3.37
N VAL A 110 2.09 31.40 3.78
CA VAL A 110 3.12 30.67 3.02
C VAL A 110 2.52 30.15 1.72
N PHE A 111 1.38 29.46 1.80
CA PHE A 111 0.78 28.85 0.62
C PHE A 111 0.16 29.88 -0.33
N GLY A 112 -0.57 30.88 0.20
CA GLY A 112 -1.36 31.81 -0.60
C GLY A 112 -0.55 32.82 -1.42
N THR A 113 0.67 33.16 -1.00
CA THR A 113 1.53 34.10 -1.73
C THR A 113 2.19 33.49 -2.95
N MET A 114 2.31 32.16 -2.99
CA MET A 114 3.05 31.41 -4.02
C MET A 114 4.48 31.95 -4.22
N ASP A 115 5.08 32.57 -3.21
CA ASP A 115 6.45 33.08 -3.28
C ASP A 115 7.39 32.01 -2.73
N GLY A 116 8.15 31.35 -3.61
CA GLY A 116 9.03 30.24 -3.23
C GLY A 116 10.12 30.63 -2.23
N ARG A 117 10.63 31.87 -2.30
CA ARG A 117 11.72 32.34 -1.40
C ARG A 117 11.18 32.62 -0.02
N LYS A 118 10.03 33.31 0.07
CA LYS A 118 9.36 33.53 1.36
C LYS A 118 8.88 32.21 1.97
N ALA A 119 8.29 31.34 1.14
CA ALA A 119 7.84 30.04 1.59
C ALA A 119 9.00 29.19 2.14
N PHE A 120 10.15 29.17 1.45
CA PHE A 120 11.33 28.48 1.96
C PHE A 120 11.85 29.10 3.25
N ALA A 121 11.96 30.43 3.33
CA ALA A 121 12.43 31.11 4.53
C ALA A 121 11.53 30.84 5.76
N GLU A 122 10.22 30.86 5.57
CA GLU A 122 9.24 30.61 6.63
C GLU A 122 9.13 29.12 6.99
N LEU A 123 9.23 28.21 6.00
CA LEU A 123 9.16 26.77 6.25
C LEU A 123 10.47 26.15 6.70
N ARG A 124 11.61 26.80 6.53
CA ARG A 124 12.92 26.20 6.87
C ARG A 124 12.98 25.74 8.33
N GLY A 125 12.55 26.59 9.26
CA GLY A 125 12.49 26.23 10.67
C GLY A 125 11.50 25.09 10.95
N GLU A 126 10.37 25.10 10.25
CA GLU A 126 9.34 24.07 10.37
C GLU A 126 9.82 22.72 9.84
N LEU A 127 10.48 22.68 8.68
CA LEU A 127 11.02 21.45 8.09
C LEU A 127 12.09 20.81 8.99
N ILE A 128 12.93 21.62 9.65
CA ILE A 128 13.89 21.12 10.64
C ILE A 128 13.15 20.52 11.84
N ASN A 129 12.16 21.21 12.38
CA ASN A 129 11.38 20.71 13.52
C ASN A 129 10.65 19.40 13.15
N LEU A 130 10.07 19.33 11.95
CA LEU A 130 9.40 18.15 11.44
C LEU A 130 10.35 16.96 11.28
N ASP A 131 11.57 17.19 10.78
CA ASP A 131 12.60 16.15 10.68
C ASP A 131 12.97 15.60 12.07
N TRP A 132 13.13 16.48 13.06
CA TRP A 132 13.40 16.08 14.45
C TRP A 132 12.24 15.31 15.08
N ARG A 133 10.99 15.79 14.89
CA ARG A 133 9.77 15.11 15.37
C ARG A 133 9.63 13.73 14.74
N ARG A 134 9.88 13.61 13.44
CA ARG A 134 9.88 12.33 12.71
C ARG A 134 10.98 11.41 13.23
N GLY A 135 12.17 11.92 13.50
CA GLY A 135 13.28 11.16 14.11
C GLY A 135 12.90 10.61 15.48
N TYR A 136 12.23 11.42 16.31
CA TYR A 136 11.70 10.99 17.62
C TYR A 136 10.57 9.96 17.49
N GLN A 137 9.65 10.15 16.54
CA GLN A 137 8.58 9.19 16.27
C GLN A 137 9.14 7.87 15.72
N SER A 138 10.15 7.92 14.86
CA SER A 138 10.79 6.71 14.31
C SER A 138 11.60 5.92 15.36
N SER A 139 12.09 6.59 16.41
CA SER A 139 12.80 5.93 17.52
C SER A 139 11.85 5.39 18.60
N SER A 140 10.62 5.91 18.69
CA SER A 140 9.60 5.49 19.66
C SER A 140 8.55 4.54 19.07
N GLN A 141 8.23 4.68 17.79
CA GLN A 141 7.40 3.76 17.02
C GLN A 141 8.34 2.87 16.20
N GLN A 142 8.49 1.60 16.58
CA GLN A 142 9.03 0.62 15.64
C GLN A 142 8.12 0.62 14.40
N SER A 143 8.63 1.16 13.29
CA SER A 143 7.98 1.11 11.98
C SER A 143 7.79 -0.35 11.60
N GLY A 144 6.64 -0.87 11.96
CA GLY A 144 6.36 -2.28 11.92
C GLY A 144 4.90 -2.49 11.62
N LYS A 145 4.61 -3.48 10.78
CA LYS A 145 3.31 -4.12 10.66
C LYS A 145 3.01 -4.89 11.97
N TYR A 146 3.31 -4.31 13.15
CA TYR A 146 3.61 -4.97 14.43
C TYR A 146 2.82 -4.37 15.60
N GLY A 147 1.59 -4.84 15.73
CA GLY A 147 0.90 -4.92 17.01
C GLY A 147 -0.05 -6.09 16.88
N ASP A 148 0.53 -7.29 16.81
CA ASP A 148 0.00 -8.54 16.22
C ASP A 148 -0.12 -8.51 14.69
N LYS A 149 0.67 -9.36 14.00
CA LYS A 149 0.37 -9.72 12.62
C LYS A 149 -0.50 -10.95 12.65
N ASP A 150 -1.79 -10.71 12.56
CA ASP A 150 -2.71 -11.75 12.18
C ASP A 150 -2.51 -12.06 10.70
N VAL A 151 -2.43 -13.34 10.34
CA VAL A 151 -2.15 -13.76 8.95
C VAL A 151 -3.38 -13.48 8.09
N GLU A 152 -3.22 -12.66 7.04
CA GLU A 152 -4.34 -12.28 6.16
C GLU A 152 -4.38 -13.14 4.89
N ILE A 153 -5.48 -13.89 4.72
CA ILE A 153 -5.69 -14.79 3.58
C ILE A 153 -6.88 -14.31 2.75
N LEU A 154 -6.62 -13.96 1.48
CA LEU A 154 -7.68 -13.71 0.50
C LEU A 154 -8.22 -15.04 -0.03
N VAL A 155 -9.52 -15.24 0.07
CA VAL A 155 -10.22 -16.42 -0.44
C VAL A 155 -11.13 -16.02 -1.59
N ILE A 156 -10.97 -16.74 -2.70
CA ILE A 156 -11.70 -16.51 -3.93
C ILE A 156 -12.59 -17.72 -4.25
N ASN A 157 -13.79 -17.44 -4.75
CA ASN A 157 -14.84 -18.42 -5.09
C ASN A 157 -15.33 -19.25 -3.89
N ALA A 158 -15.30 -18.68 -2.69
CA ALA A 158 -15.97 -19.23 -1.53
C ALA A 158 -16.76 -18.13 -0.81
N ASP A 159 -17.80 -18.54 -0.09
CA ASP A 159 -18.62 -17.64 0.73
C ASP A 159 -18.12 -17.65 2.17
N HIS A 160 -17.98 -16.47 2.78
CA HIS A 160 -17.74 -16.30 4.21
C HIS A 160 -18.81 -16.97 5.10
N ARG A 161 -19.96 -17.38 4.57
CA ARG A 161 -21.01 -18.13 5.28
C ARG A 161 -21.03 -19.62 4.95
N ASN A 162 -20.03 -20.14 4.22
CA ASN A 162 -19.98 -21.55 3.87
C ASN A 162 -19.94 -22.43 5.14
N ARG A 163 -20.81 -23.44 5.19
CA ARG A 163 -21.01 -24.32 6.35
C ARG A 163 -19.81 -25.22 6.67
N GLN A 164 -19.11 -25.73 5.65
CA GLN A 164 -17.92 -26.56 5.86
C GLN A 164 -16.82 -25.73 6.52
N LEU A 165 -16.57 -24.53 6.00
CA LEU A 165 -15.62 -23.60 6.61
C LEU A 165 -16.04 -23.17 8.02
N THR A 166 -17.33 -22.95 8.27
CA THR A 166 -17.82 -22.65 9.63
C THR A 166 -17.50 -23.80 10.59
N THR A 167 -17.84 -25.03 10.21
CA THR A 167 -17.60 -26.22 11.03
C THR A 167 -16.12 -26.38 11.31
N LEU A 168 -15.28 -26.21 10.28
CA LEU A 168 -13.84 -26.33 10.39
C LEU A 168 -13.23 -25.29 11.34
N PHE A 169 -13.59 -24.01 11.16
CA PHE A 169 -13.03 -22.94 12.00
C PHE A 169 -13.52 -23.03 13.45
N GLU A 170 -14.72 -23.56 13.69
CA GLU A 170 -15.19 -23.90 15.04
C GLU A 170 -14.34 -25.02 15.65
N GLN A 171 -14.00 -26.07 14.87
CA GLN A 171 -13.08 -27.13 15.31
C GLN A 171 -11.68 -26.58 15.62
N TRP A 172 -11.13 -25.73 14.76
CA TRP A 172 -9.84 -25.07 15.00
C TRP A 172 -9.84 -24.26 16.29
N ARG A 173 -10.91 -23.52 16.56
CA ARG A 173 -11.06 -22.76 17.80
C ARG A 173 -11.16 -23.65 19.03
N GLN A 174 -11.93 -24.74 18.96
CA GLN A 174 -12.17 -25.63 20.10
C GLN A 174 -10.97 -26.53 20.40
N ASP A 175 -10.37 -27.13 19.38
CA ASP A 175 -9.37 -28.18 19.53
C ASP A 175 -7.94 -27.61 19.56
N GLN A 176 -7.70 -26.50 18.86
CA GLN A 176 -6.37 -25.94 18.64
C GLN A 176 -6.21 -24.51 19.18
N GLY A 177 -7.29 -23.89 19.66
CA GLY A 177 -7.29 -22.51 20.15
C GLY A 177 -7.08 -21.46 19.07
N ILE A 178 -7.20 -21.83 17.79
CA ILE A 178 -6.99 -20.92 16.66
C ILE A 178 -8.28 -20.12 16.40
N ARG A 179 -8.19 -18.81 16.61
CA ARG A 179 -9.24 -17.82 16.39
C ARG A 179 -9.16 -17.32 14.96
N VAL A 180 -10.32 -17.28 14.30
CA VAL A 180 -10.45 -16.93 12.89
C VAL A 180 -11.44 -15.79 12.73
N LEU A 181 -11.01 -14.69 12.14
CA LEU A 181 -11.88 -13.59 11.72
C LEU A 181 -12.30 -13.80 10.27
N ARG A 182 -13.61 -13.78 9.99
CA ARG A 182 -14.17 -14.03 8.65
C ARG A 182 -14.90 -12.79 8.15
N GLU A 183 -14.46 -12.23 7.03
CA GLU A 183 -15.04 -11.00 6.50
C GLU A 183 -15.21 -11.04 4.99
N SER A 184 -16.19 -10.30 4.49
CA SER A 184 -16.26 -10.05 3.05
C SER A 184 -15.18 -9.06 2.65
N TYR A 185 -14.48 -9.36 1.55
CA TYR A 185 -13.43 -8.51 1.04
C TYR A 185 -14.00 -7.16 0.57
N THR A 186 -13.41 -6.09 1.09
CA THR A 186 -13.50 -4.74 0.52
C THR A 186 -12.13 -4.09 0.60
N LEU A 187 -11.80 -3.24 -0.38
CA LEU A 187 -10.57 -2.43 -0.32
C LEU A 187 -10.56 -1.50 0.90
N GLU A 188 -11.72 -1.09 1.39
CA GLU A 188 -11.77 -0.26 2.59
C GLU A 188 -11.47 -1.09 3.84
N GLY A 189 -12.09 -2.27 4.02
CA GLY A 189 -11.87 -3.14 5.16
C GLY A 189 -10.47 -3.77 5.22
N LEU A 190 -9.82 -3.98 4.07
CA LEU A 190 -8.42 -4.41 4.03
C LEU A 190 -7.46 -3.37 4.64
N TYR A 191 -7.86 -2.10 4.69
CA TYR A 191 -6.98 -0.99 5.04
C TYR A 191 -7.45 -0.12 6.22
N ARG A 192 -8.75 -0.07 6.48
CA ARG A 192 -9.34 0.43 7.72
C ARG A 192 -9.61 -0.78 8.60
N PHE A 193 -8.54 -1.22 9.26
CA PHE A 193 -8.55 -2.44 10.02
C PHE A 193 -8.52 -2.15 11.52
N GLU A 194 -9.70 -2.23 12.13
CA GLU A 194 -9.95 -2.05 13.56
C GLU A 194 -10.79 -3.23 14.05
N PRO A 195 -10.18 -4.42 14.16
CA PRO A 195 -10.92 -5.61 14.59
C PRO A 195 -11.42 -5.40 16.02
N HIS A 196 -12.65 -5.84 16.28
CA HIS A 196 -13.25 -5.78 17.62
C HIS A 196 -12.87 -6.99 18.49
N GLU A 197 -12.19 -7.98 17.89
CA GLU A 197 -11.77 -9.23 18.51
C GLU A 197 -10.39 -9.63 18.01
N ASP A 198 -9.59 -10.28 18.86
CA ASP A 198 -8.29 -10.85 18.49
C ASP A 198 -8.49 -12.13 17.66
N PHE A 199 -7.58 -12.39 16.72
CA PHE A 199 -7.62 -13.58 15.88
C PHE A 199 -6.23 -13.94 15.34
N GLU A 200 -5.95 -15.20 15.01
CA GLU A 200 -4.67 -15.58 14.39
C GLU A 200 -4.71 -15.50 12.86
N PHE A 201 -5.87 -15.77 12.26
CA PHE A 201 -6.05 -15.72 10.80
C PHE A 201 -7.26 -14.87 10.40
N ARG A 202 -7.04 -13.89 9.51
CA ARG A 202 -8.10 -13.15 8.83
C ARG A 202 -8.40 -13.78 7.48
N TRP A 203 -9.65 -14.16 7.27
CA TRP A 203 -10.10 -14.76 6.03
C TRP A 203 -10.99 -13.76 5.30
N LEU A 204 -10.45 -13.22 4.20
CA LEU A 204 -11.09 -12.20 3.37
C LEU A 204 -11.76 -12.88 2.18
N PHE A 205 -13.09 -12.95 2.17
CA PHE A 205 -13.84 -13.64 1.12
C PHE A 205 -14.24 -12.66 0.01
N GLY A 206 -13.67 -12.84 -1.18
CA GLY A 206 -13.92 -11.97 -2.34
C GLY A 206 -14.39 -12.75 -3.56
N ALA A 207 -15.20 -12.08 -4.39
CA ALA A 207 -15.51 -12.59 -5.72
C ALA A 207 -14.41 -12.17 -6.71
N VAL A 208 -14.06 -13.02 -7.69
CA VAL A 208 -13.05 -12.68 -8.72
C VAL A 208 -13.38 -11.36 -9.42
N GLN A 209 -14.66 -11.08 -9.64
CA GLN A 209 -15.12 -9.87 -10.33
C GLN A 209 -14.83 -8.59 -9.55
N GLN A 210 -14.59 -8.67 -8.24
CA GLN A 210 -14.21 -7.52 -7.40
C GLN A 210 -12.71 -7.21 -7.46
N LEU A 211 -11.90 -8.09 -8.07
CA LEU A 211 -10.47 -7.89 -8.23
C LEU A 211 -10.19 -7.11 -9.52
N VAL A 212 -10.07 -5.79 -9.39
CA VAL A 212 -9.66 -4.93 -10.49
C VAL A 212 -8.12 -4.99 -10.61
N PRO A 213 -7.54 -5.12 -11.82
CA PRO A 213 -6.08 -5.16 -11.99
C PRO A 213 -5.33 -3.96 -11.40
N ALA A 214 -5.98 -2.78 -11.35
CA ALA A 214 -5.42 -1.58 -10.75
C ALA A 214 -5.21 -1.69 -9.23
N ASP A 215 -5.98 -2.53 -8.55
CA ASP A 215 -5.91 -2.74 -7.11
C ASP A 215 -5.01 -3.92 -6.74
N PHE A 216 -4.48 -4.63 -7.73
CA PHE A 216 -3.63 -5.80 -7.52
C PHE A 216 -2.44 -5.52 -6.60
N VAL A 217 -1.70 -4.44 -6.90
CA VAL A 217 -0.54 -3.99 -6.12
C VAL A 217 -0.94 -3.61 -4.69
N ARG A 218 -2.15 -3.08 -4.52
CA ARG A 218 -2.69 -2.68 -3.22
C ARG A 218 -2.98 -3.92 -2.37
N ILE A 219 -3.69 -4.88 -2.95
CA ILE A 219 -4.06 -6.13 -2.29
C ILE A 219 -2.82 -6.92 -1.90
N SER A 220 -1.87 -7.09 -2.81
CA SER A 220 -0.66 -7.89 -2.60
C SER A 220 0.26 -7.35 -1.50
N ARG A 221 0.08 -6.10 -1.07
CA ARG A 221 0.84 -5.50 0.05
C ARG A 221 0.27 -5.83 1.42
N ARG A 222 -0.96 -6.33 1.49
CA ARG A 222 -1.69 -6.51 2.75
C ARG A 222 -1.91 -7.97 3.07
N ILE A 223 -2.34 -8.73 2.06
CA ILE A 223 -2.54 -10.17 2.21
C ILE A 223 -1.21 -10.91 2.22
N ASP A 224 -1.16 -11.98 2.98
CA ASP A 224 -0.01 -12.87 3.09
C ASP A 224 -0.24 -14.15 2.25
N GLY A 225 -1.50 -14.51 2.00
CA GLY A 225 -1.87 -15.67 1.19
C GLY A 225 -3.10 -15.46 0.29
N LEU A 226 -3.16 -16.22 -0.81
CA LEU A 226 -4.33 -16.34 -1.69
C LEU A 226 -4.74 -17.81 -1.83
N ILE A 227 -6.01 -18.08 -1.53
CA ILE A 227 -6.67 -19.36 -1.79
C ILE A 227 -7.72 -19.17 -2.90
N VAL A 228 -7.68 -20.04 -3.91
CA VAL A 228 -8.72 -20.09 -4.94
C VAL A 228 -9.44 -21.43 -4.86
N PHE A 229 -10.73 -21.40 -4.55
CA PHE A 229 -11.57 -22.59 -4.69
C PHE A 229 -12.02 -22.76 -6.15
N SER A 230 -11.89 -23.96 -6.69
CA SER A 230 -12.28 -24.26 -8.07
C SER A 230 -12.60 -25.74 -8.27
N ASP A 231 -13.56 -26.03 -9.15
CA ASP A 231 -13.82 -27.41 -9.60
C ASP A 231 -12.66 -28.00 -10.41
N ARG A 232 -11.76 -27.13 -10.92
CA ARG A 232 -10.52 -27.52 -11.62
C ARG A 232 -9.33 -26.77 -11.01
N PRO A 233 -8.81 -27.19 -9.84
CA PRO A 233 -7.74 -26.50 -9.14
C PRO A 233 -6.48 -26.28 -9.99
N ALA A 234 -6.16 -27.23 -10.87
CA ALA A 234 -5.03 -27.14 -11.80
C ALA A 234 -5.14 -25.94 -12.76
N ASP A 235 -6.36 -25.57 -13.16
CA ASP A 235 -6.65 -24.52 -14.13
C ASP A 235 -7.11 -23.21 -13.47
N ALA A 236 -7.14 -23.16 -12.14
CA ALA A 236 -7.71 -22.04 -11.40
C ALA A 236 -6.86 -20.77 -11.55
N LEU A 237 -7.39 -19.78 -12.27
CA LEU A 237 -6.91 -18.40 -12.37
C LEU A 237 -5.37 -18.25 -12.53
N PRO A 238 -4.73 -18.88 -13.53
CA PRO A 238 -3.27 -18.94 -13.64
C PRO A 238 -2.62 -17.56 -13.73
N LYS A 239 -3.26 -16.62 -14.44
CA LYS A 239 -2.77 -15.23 -14.55
C LYS A 239 -2.76 -14.52 -13.20
N LEU A 240 -3.83 -14.64 -12.41
CA LEU A 240 -3.94 -13.99 -11.10
C LEU A 240 -2.92 -14.58 -10.12
N ARG A 241 -2.82 -15.92 -10.08
CA ARG A 241 -1.83 -16.61 -9.23
C ARG A 241 -0.40 -16.22 -9.58
N GLN A 242 -0.08 -16.10 -10.87
CA GLN A 242 1.23 -15.67 -11.32
C GLN A 242 1.55 -14.24 -10.85
N GLN A 243 0.59 -13.33 -10.95
CA GLN A 243 0.78 -11.95 -10.49
C GLN A 243 1.04 -11.89 -8.98
N PHE A 244 0.35 -12.71 -8.17
CA PHE A 244 0.51 -12.69 -6.70
C PHE A 244 1.82 -13.31 -6.28
N ARG A 245 2.23 -14.40 -6.95
CA ARG A 245 3.56 -14.98 -6.75
C ARG A 245 4.68 -14.00 -7.11
N GLN A 246 4.52 -13.23 -8.19
CA GLN A 246 5.49 -12.17 -8.55
C GLN A 246 5.57 -11.05 -7.51
N ALA A 247 4.49 -10.85 -6.74
CA ALA A 247 4.45 -9.91 -5.62
C ALA A 247 4.84 -10.55 -4.27
N GLY A 248 5.32 -11.80 -4.26
CA GLY A 248 5.74 -12.49 -3.03
C GLY A 248 4.61 -13.07 -2.18
N VAL A 249 3.36 -13.08 -2.67
CA VAL A 249 2.20 -13.66 -1.98
C VAL A 249 2.09 -15.14 -2.31
N LEU A 250 1.98 -15.99 -1.29
CA LEU A 250 1.79 -17.43 -1.48
C LEU A 250 0.39 -17.72 -2.04
N THR A 251 0.32 -18.64 -3.00
CA THR A 251 -0.95 -18.96 -3.66
C THR A 251 -1.20 -20.45 -3.80
N THR A 252 -2.37 -20.90 -3.36
CA THR A 252 -2.86 -22.27 -3.52
C THR A 252 -4.23 -22.31 -4.20
N ALA A 253 -4.57 -23.46 -4.79
CA ALA A 253 -5.87 -23.72 -5.36
C ALA A 253 -6.42 -25.01 -4.75
N ILE A 254 -7.65 -24.96 -4.24
CA ILE A 254 -8.30 -26.05 -3.52
C ILE A 254 -9.56 -26.45 -4.28
N ASP A 255 -9.88 -27.75 -4.24
CA ASP A 255 -11.07 -28.28 -4.88
C ASP A 255 -12.35 -27.73 -4.24
N ALA A 256 -13.17 -27.03 -5.03
CA ALA A 256 -14.42 -26.44 -4.56
C ALA A 256 -15.42 -27.50 -4.05
N ARG A 257 -15.29 -28.76 -4.47
CA ARG A 257 -16.14 -29.87 -3.99
C ARG A 257 -15.97 -30.13 -2.50
N LEU A 258 -14.82 -29.76 -1.91
CA LEU A 258 -14.59 -29.87 -0.47
C LEU A 258 -15.47 -28.91 0.34
N LEU A 259 -15.97 -27.83 -0.29
CA LEU A 259 -16.88 -26.87 0.35
C LEU A 259 -18.35 -27.34 0.34
N MET A 260 -18.65 -28.46 -0.33
CA MET A 260 -20.00 -29.01 -0.43
C MET A 260 -20.41 -29.72 0.86
N ARG A 261 -21.73 -29.95 1.05
CA ARG A 261 -22.26 -30.57 2.28
C ARG A 261 -21.65 -31.94 2.61
N HIS A 262 -21.24 -32.70 1.60
CA HIS A 262 -20.60 -34.01 1.74
C HIS A 262 -19.13 -34.00 1.31
N GLY A 263 -18.51 -32.81 1.27
CA GLY A 263 -17.07 -32.68 1.06
C GLY A 263 -16.28 -33.35 2.18
N ASP A 264 -15.08 -33.82 1.87
CA ASP A 264 -14.18 -34.40 2.85
C ASP A 264 -13.60 -33.28 3.73
N LEU A 265 -14.19 -33.10 4.93
CA LEU A 265 -13.79 -32.06 5.88
C LEU A 265 -12.35 -32.26 6.37
N LYS A 266 -11.90 -33.51 6.50
CA LYS A 266 -10.53 -33.82 6.94
C LYS A 266 -9.52 -33.42 5.86
N GLN A 267 -9.84 -33.73 4.60
CA GLN A 267 -9.01 -33.30 3.47
C GLN A 267 -8.99 -31.76 3.34
N LEU A 268 -10.10 -31.09 3.62
CA LEU A 268 -10.17 -29.63 3.64
C LEU A 268 -9.28 -29.05 4.76
N ASP A 269 -9.37 -29.61 5.96
CA ASP A 269 -8.53 -29.24 7.11
C ASP A 269 -7.04 -29.34 6.78
N GLU A 270 -6.59 -30.52 6.34
CA GLU A 270 -5.20 -30.80 6.02
C GLU A 270 -4.64 -29.79 4.99
N GLN A 271 -5.42 -29.45 3.95
CA GLN A 271 -4.99 -28.50 2.92
C GLN A 271 -4.95 -27.05 3.41
N LEU A 272 -5.96 -26.61 4.17
CA LEU A 272 -5.99 -25.24 4.68
C LEU A 272 -4.93 -25.04 5.75
N MET A 273 -4.73 -26.00 6.66
CA MET A 273 -3.72 -25.91 7.70
C MET A 273 -2.30 -25.90 7.13
N ALA A 274 -2.00 -26.80 6.18
CA ALA A 274 -0.70 -26.80 5.51
C ALA A 274 -0.40 -25.44 4.83
N PHE A 275 -1.39 -24.87 4.14
CA PHE A 275 -1.24 -23.55 3.54
C PHE A 275 -1.04 -22.44 4.58
N CYS A 276 -1.79 -22.47 5.69
CA CYS A 276 -1.64 -21.50 6.76
C CYS A 276 -0.24 -21.56 7.40
N GLN A 277 0.32 -22.75 7.58
CA GLN A 277 1.68 -22.95 8.08
C GLN A 277 2.73 -22.38 7.12
N ASP A 278 2.60 -22.66 5.82
CA ASP A 278 3.49 -22.11 4.81
C ASP A 278 3.45 -20.57 4.79
N VAL A 279 2.25 -19.98 4.88
CA VAL A 279 2.07 -18.52 4.94
C VAL A 279 2.65 -17.94 6.21
N ALA A 280 2.41 -18.55 7.37
CA ALA A 280 2.95 -18.09 8.64
C ALA A 280 4.49 -18.10 8.60
N TYR A 281 5.09 -19.20 8.15
CA TYR A 281 6.53 -19.34 8.02
C TYR A 281 7.13 -18.32 7.04
N HIS A 282 6.51 -18.14 5.87
CA HIS A 282 6.98 -17.16 4.88
C HIS A 282 6.84 -15.72 5.40
N THR A 283 5.72 -15.41 6.06
CA THR A 283 5.49 -14.11 6.68
C THR A 283 6.53 -13.82 7.75
N GLU A 284 6.86 -14.81 8.59
CA GLU A 284 7.87 -14.69 9.64
C GLU A 284 9.28 -14.49 9.05
N ALA A 285 9.65 -15.28 8.04
CA ALA A 285 10.95 -15.19 7.38
C ALA A 285 11.16 -13.85 6.62
N THR A 286 10.08 -13.16 6.26
CA THR A 286 10.12 -11.87 5.55
C THR A 286 9.94 -10.67 6.48
N LEU A 287 9.77 -10.89 7.79
CA LEU A 287 9.73 -9.83 8.80
C LEU A 287 11.00 -8.97 8.76
N GLY A 288 10.82 -7.65 8.67
CA GLY A 288 11.93 -6.69 8.66
C GLY A 288 12.61 -6.48 7.31
N GLN A 289 12.24 -7.24 6.26
CA GLN A 289 12.70 -6.97 4.90
C GLN A 289 11.73 -6.02 4.19
N VAL A 290 12.21 -4.84 3.80
CA VAL A 290 11.47 -3.92 2.93
C VAL A 290 11.44 -4.51 1.52
N GLN A 291 10.42 -5.30 1.21
CA GLN A 291 10.16 -5.75 -0.16
C GLN A 291 9.31 -4.70 -0.86
N LEU A 292 9.97 -3.75 -1.51
CA LEU A 292 9.31 -2.94 -2.53
C LEU A 292 9.02 -3.84 -3.74
N PRO A 293 7.81 -3.79 -4.33
CA PRO A 293 7.50 -4.60 -5.48
C PRO A 293 8.47 -4.27 -6.62
N PRO A 294 8.88 -5.27 -7.42
CA PRO A 294 9.67 -5.00 -8.60
C PRO A 294 8.89 -4.04 -9.51
N ALA A 295 9.57 -3.01 -10.01
CA ALA A 295 8.97 -2.02 -10.89
C ALA A 295 8.18 -2.73 -12.01
N PRO A 296 6.98 -2.23 -12.38
CA PRO A 296 6.22 -2.83 -13.47
C PRO A 296 7.11 -2.84 -14.70
N VAL A 297 7.47 -4.05 -15.17
CA VAL A 297 8.28 -4.22 -16.36
C VAL A 297 7.53 -3.53 -17.48
N LYS A 298 8.03 -2.37 -17.92
CA LYS A 298 7.53 -1.69 -19.12
C LYS A 298 7.62 -2.73 -20.22
N ARG A 299 6.47 -3.30 -20.60
CA ARG A 299 6.39 -4.16 -21.78
C ARG A 299 6.91 -3.31 -22.92
N LYS A 300 8.13 -3.59 -23.40
CA LYS A 300 8.62 -3.02 -24.65
C LYS A 300 7.51 -3.29 -25.65
N GLN A 301 6.82 -2.24 -26.10
CA GLN A 301 5.91 -2.34 -27.21
C GLN A 301 6.73 -3.00 -28.31
N LYS A 302 6.40 -4.25 -28.65
CA LYS A 302 6.98 -4.89 -29.83
C LYS A 302 6.56 -3.98 -30.96
N LYS A 303 7.50 -3.19 -31.48
CA LYS A 303 7.33 -2.48 -32.75
C LYS A 303 6.92 -3.57 -33.73
N ARG A 304 5.65 -3.56 -34.13
CA ARG A 304 5.19 -4.31 -35.29
C ARG A 304 5.85 -3.62 -36.47
N THR A 305 7.01 -4.12 -36.88
CA THR A 305 7.52 -3.88 -38.22
C THR A 305 6.53 -4.54 -39.18
N LEU A 306 5.53 -3.77 -39.61
CA LEU A 306 4.84 -4.07 -40.84
C LEU A 306 5.83 -3.84 -41.98
N LEU A 307 5.84 -4.75 -42.95
CA LEU A 307 6.70 -4.74 -44.12
C LEU A 307 6.77 -3.36 -44.79
N GLY A 308 7.99 -3.00 -45.20
CA GLY A 308 8.25 -2.13 -46.35
C GLY A 308 7.92 -0.66 -46.14
N PHE A 309 8.96 0.17 -45.94
CA PHE A 309 9.36 1.25 -46.85
C PHE A 309 10.50 2.01 -46.17
N MET A 310 11.67 1.97 -46.79
CA MET A 310 12.75 2.90 -46.49
C MET A 310 12.23 4.32 -46.72
N THR A 311 12.38 5.19 -45.73
CA THR A 311 12.57 6.62 -45.98
C THR A 311 13.73 7.09 -45.11
N TYR A 312 14.84 7.32 -45.81
CA TYR A 312 15.90 8.22 -45.40
C TYR A 312 15.32 9.64 -45.39
N ASN A 313 15.67 10.47 -44.41
CA ASN A 313 16.10 11.87 -44.60
C ASN A 313 16.18 12.62 -43.25
N GLY A 314 17.31 13.32 -43.06
CA GLY A 314 17.47 14.52 -42.23
C GLY A 314 17.89 14.28 -40.80
#